data_AF-A0A9D6GLX8-F1
#
_entry.id   AF-A0A9D6GLX8-F1
#
_cell.length_a   1.000
_cell.length_b   1.000
_cell.length_c   1.000
_cell.angle_alpha   90.00
_cell.angle_beta   90.00
_cell.angle_gamma   90.00
#
_symmetry.space_group_name_H-M   'P 1'
#
loop_
_entity.id
_entity.type
_entity.pdbx_description
1 polymer ?
#
loop_
_entity_poly.entity_id
_entity_poly.type
_entity_poly.pdbx_seq_one_letter_code
_entity_poly.pdbx_strand_id
1 'polypeptide(L)'
;MSSILEQVASTTPTTDKEPVKLKVKVPRGTIYWGGAGLNGGYVQPQIEAFRKAGIKHIWVGLTNTATKVMGGEFGTIVDAIRAGLIIRYEDEGPWTIESGMDQPAEQFNLIGYSYGSLLAAQTANFYSKKGFKVDNLVLIGSPIEKEFLFKLRAYRNIGKVTVVDLREHGDPIYAGMPLTELTAGVPKLATDMLANKGEGHFYYGHVVSDSQRRWTDLAKKIYDAGLR
;
A
#
# COMPACT_ATOMS: atom_id res chain seq x y z
N MET A 1 8.50 16.79 25.26
CA MET A 1 8.67 17.92 24.33
C MET A 1 8.32 17.41 22.94
N SER A 2 7.17 17.81 22.39
CA SER A 2 6.64 17.30 21.12
C SER A 2 6.93 18.33 20.03
N SER A 3 7.68 17.96 18.99
CA SER A 3 8.02 18.87 17.89
C SER A 3 6.88 18.92 16.88
N ILE A 4 6.18 20.05 16.85
CA ILE A 4 5.13 20.39 15.88
C ILE A 4 5.84 21.01 14.67
N LEU A 5 5.65 20.44 13.48
CA LEU A 5 6.03 21.12 12.22
C LEU A 5 4.77 21.78 11.66
N GLU A 6 4.80 23.10 11.62
CA GLU A 6 3.72 24.00 11.18
C GLU A 6 3.78 24.23 9.67
N GLN A 7 2.63 24.27 9.00
CA GLN A 7 2.53 24.78 7.63
C GLN A 7 1.30 25.68 7.54
N VAL A 8 1.49 26.90 7.03
CA VAL A 8 0.48 27.96 7.03
C VAL A 8 -0.34 27.88 5.74
N ALA A 9 -1.65 27.72 5.86
CA ALA A 9 -2.61 27.99 4.79
C ALA A 9 -3.30 29.32 5.08
N SER A 10 -3.24 30.24 4.11
CA SER A 10 -3.90 31.55 4.17
C SER A 10 -5.37 31.40 3.79
N THR A 11 -6.27 31.69 4.72
CA THR A 11 -7.67 32.01 4.43
C THR A 11 -8.01 33.33 5.11
N THR A 12 -8.69 34.23 4.40
CA THR A 12 -9.08 35.55 4.91
C THR A 12 -10.55 35.51 5.34
N PRO A 13 -10.87 35.57 6.65
CA PRO A 13 -12.26 35.63 7.09
C PRO A 13 -12.80 37.06 6.98
N THR A 14 -14.07 37.22 6.57
CA THR A 14 -14.68 38.53 6.30
C THR A 14 -15.26 39.24 7.52
N THR A 15 -15.32 38.60 8.70
CA THR A 15 -15.92 39.21 9.91
C THR A 15 -15.25 38.85 11.23
N ASP A 16 -14.36 37.85 11.26
CA ASP A 16 -13.63 37.46 12.47
C ASP A 16 -12.14 37.38 12.16
N LYS A 17 -11.35 38.32 12.70
CA LYS A 17 -9.91 38.45 12.39
C LYS A 17 -9.03 37.59 13.31
N GLU A 18 -9.62 36.84 14.24
CA GLU A 18 -8.83 35.94 15.07
C GLU A 18 -8.34 34.73 14.25
N PRO A 19 -7.05 34.34 14.36
CA PRO A 19 -6.52 33.17 13.67
C PRO A 19 -7.29 31.90 14.10
N VAL A 20 -8.08 31.33 13.18
CA VAL A 20 -8.73 30.05 13.42
C VAL A 20 -7.68 28.95 13.40
N LYS A 21 -7.40 28.35 14.56
CA LYS A 21 -6.53 27.17 14.68
C LYS A 21 -7.27 25.94 14.18
N LEU A 22 -7.15 25.64 12.89
CA LEU A 22 -7.66 24.40 12.31
C LEU A 22 -6.74 23.22 12.66
N LYS A 23 -7.28 22.23 13.39
CA LYS A 23 -6.60 20.95 13.61
C LYS A 23 -6.80 20.07 12.38
N VAL A 24 -5.84 20.04 11.48
CA VAL A 24 -5.84 19.11 10.33
C VAL A 24 -5.23 17.78 10.76
N LYS A 25 -5.98 16.68 10.61
CA LYS A 25 -5.44 15.32 10.81
C LYS A 25 -4.44 15.03 9.70
N VAL A 26 -3.14 14.97 10.03
CA VAL A 26 -2.10 14.48 9.12
C VAL A 26 -2.02 12.96 9.28
N PRO A 27 -2.11 12.17 8.20
CA PRO A 27 -1.93 10.72 8.30
C PRO A 27 -0.56 10.39 8.90
N ARG A 28 -0.52 9.57 9.96
CA ARG A 28 0.72 9.10 10.61
C ARG A 28 0.70 7.61 10.96
N GLY A 29 1.84 6.98 10.81
CA GLY A 29 2.11 5.56 10.97
C GLY A 29 1.99 4.81 9.64
N THR A 30 1.85 3.50 9.72
CA THR A 30 1.93 2.58 8.59
C THR A 30 0.58 1.92 8.33
N ILE A 31 0.08 2.02 7.11
CA ILE A 31 -1.04 1.18 6.66
C ILE A 31 -0.52 0.05 5.78
N TYR A 32 -1.00 -1.16 6.04
CA TYR A 32 -0.74 -2.34 5.22
C TYR A 32 -2.02 -2.87 4.58
N TRP A 33 -2.08 -2.86 3.25
CA TRP A 33 -3.14 -3.55 2.49
C TRP A 33 -2.63 -4.91 1.99
N GLY A 34 -3.34 -5.97 2.35
CA GLY A 34 -3.16 -7.28 1.73
C GLY A 34 -3.55 -7.28 0.24
N GLY A 35 -3.36 -8.43 -0.41
CA GLY A 35 -3.87 -8.71 -1.75
C GLY A 35 -5.41 -8.74 -1.83
N ALA A 36 -5.94 -9.37 -2.88
CA ALA A 36 -7.39 -9.51 -3.07
C ALA A 36 -8.10 -9.98 -1.78
N GLY A 37 -9.20 -9.29 -1.41
CA GLY A 37 -9.91 -9.52 -0.14
C GLY A 37 -9.37 -8.72 1.06
N LEU A 38 -8.15 -8.15 0.98
CA LEU A 38 -7.50 -7.25 1.96
C LEU A 38 -7.24 -7.81 3.37
N ASN A 39 -7.95 -8.85 3.79
CA ASN A 39 -7.98 -9.38 5.15
C ASN A 39 -7.67 -10.90 5.24
N GLY A 40 -6.97 -11.45 4.25
CA GLY A 40 -6.60 -12.87 4.22
C GLY A 40 -5.83 -13.32 5.48
N GLY A 41 -5.85 -14.63 5.77
CA GLY A 41 -5.29 -15.20 7.01
C GLY A 41 -3.80 -14.94 7.27
N TYR A 42 -3.05 -14.49 6.25
CA TYR A 42 -1.64 -14.10 6.36
C TYR A 42 -1.44 -12.66 6.88
N VAL A 43 -2.45 -11.80 6.80
CA VAL A 43 -2.30 -10.36 7.03
C VAL A 43 -1.95 -10.06 8.49
N GLN A 44 -2.67 -10.64 9.45
CA GLN A 44 -2.39 -10.43 10.88
C GLN A 44 -1.01 -10.98 11.29
N PRO A 45 -0.63 -12.23 10.93
CA PRO A 45 0.71 -12.71 11.18
C PRO A 45 1.84 -11.87 10.55
N GLN A 46 1.62 -11.32 9.35
CA GLN A 46 2.59 -10.39 8.75
C GLN A 46 2.73 -9.10 9.54
N ILE A 47 1.61 -8.51 9.99
CA ILE A 47 1.63 -7.33 10.86
C ILE A 47 2.38 -7.61 12.15
N GLU A 48 2.21 -8.79 12.75
CA GLU A 48 2.99 -9.19 13.93
C GLU A 48 4.48 -9.30 13.61
N ALA A 49 4.85 -9.84 12.44
CA ALA A 49 6.24 -9.88 12.00
C ALA A 49 6.81 -8.46 11.81
N PHE A 50 6.04 -7.55 11.20
CA PHE A 50 6.42 -6.13 11.06
C PHE A 50 6.64 -5.46 12.41
N ARG A 51 5.73 -5.67 13.37
CA ARG A 51 5.88 -5.15 14.74
C ARG A 51 7.11 -5.72 15.44
N LYS A 52 7.36 -7.03 15.30
CA LYS A 52 8.56 -7.69 15.86
C LYS A 52 9.86 -7.15 15.26
N ALA A 53 9.85 -6.78 13.98
CA ALA A 53 10.98 -6.11 13.32
C ALA A 53 11.16 -4.65 13.75
N GLY A 54 10.20 -4.07 14.48
CA GLY A 54 10.27 -2.71 15.00
C GLY A 54 9.38 -1.69 14.28
N ILE A 55 8.53 -2.12 13.34
CA ILE A 55 7.52 -1.27 12.68
C ILE A 55 6.28 -1.23 13.57
N LYS A 56 6.28 -0.34 14.57
CA LYS A 56 5.35 -0.43 15.72
C LYS A 56 3.94 0.05 15.39
N HIS A 57 3.85 1.15 14.66
CA HIS A 57 2.59 1.82 14.34
C HIS A 57 2.05 1.34 13.00
N ILE A 58 1.55 0.11 12.98
CA ILE A 58 1.06 -0.54 11.76
C ILE A 58 -0.35 -1.09 11.95
N TRP A 59 -1.20 -0.85 10.95
CA TRP A 59 -2.60 -1.28 10.93
C TRP A 59 -2.98 -1.85 9.56
N VAL A 60 -4.01 -2.70 9.56
CA VAL A 60 -4.60 -3.22 8.32
C VAL A 60 -5.39 -2.10 7.63
N GLY A 61 -5.13 -1.91 6.35
CA GLY A 61 -5.99 -1.13 5.47
C GLY A 61 -7.14 -2.00 4.97
N LEU A 62 -8.35 -1.75 5.44
CA LEU A 62 -9.54 -2.53 5.06
C LEU A 62 -10.36 -1.89 3.93
N THR A 63 -10.27 -0.57 3.74
CA THR A 63 -10.94 0.17 2.68
C THR A 63 -10.16 1.45 2.32
N ASN A 64 -10.48 2.00 1.14
CA ASN A 64 -10.32 3.41 0.84
C ASN A 64 -11.56 3.92 0.10
N THR A 65 -11.66 5.23 -0.10
CA THR A 65 -12.82 5.84 -0.77
C THR A 65 -13.05 5.32 -2.19
N ALA A 66 -12.01 4.94 -2.94
CA ALA A 66 -12.18 4.35 -4.27
C ALA A 66 -12.82 2.95 -4.21
N THR A 67 -12.46 2.10 -3.24
CA THR A 67 -13.09 0.78 -3.06
C THR A 67 -14.58 0.86 -2.69
N LYS A 68 -15.03 1.95 -2.04
CA LYS A 68 -16.46 2.20 -1.79
C LYS A 68 -17.21 2.56 -3.06
N VAL A 69 -16.60 3.36 -3.93
CA VAL A 69 -17.21 3.84 -5.19
C VAL A 69 -17.25 2.73 -6.25
N MET A 70 -16.28 1.80 -6.22
CA MET A 70 -16.23 0.64 -7.12
C MET A 70 -17.27 -0.46 -6.81
N GLY A 71 -18.19 -0.23 -5.86
CA GLY A 71 -19.49 -0.91 -5.72
C GLY A 71 -19.49 -2.42 -5.98
N GLY A 72 -19.02 -3.20 -5.01
CA GLY A 72 -19.24 -4.66 -5.02
C GLY A 72 -18.49 -5.38 -3.91
N GLU A 73 -19.08 -6.47 -3.40
CA GLU A 73 -18.30 -7.51 -2.73
C GLU A 73 -17.26 -7.98 -3.74
N PHE A 74 -15.97 -7.73 -3.50
CA PHE A 74 -14.87 -8.38 -4.20
C PHE A 74 -14.86 -9.87 -3.82
N GLY A 75 -15.90 -10.60 -4.22
CA GLY A 75 -16.16 -11.98 -3.82
C GLY A 75 -15.28 -12.97 -4.57
N THR A 76 -14.65 -12.56 -5.69
CA THR A 76 -13.76 -13.42 -6.47
C THR A 76 -12.40 -12.76 -6.74
N ILE A 77 -11.33 -13.55 -6.70
CA ILE A 77 -9.96 -13.09 -7.00
C ILE A 77 -9.84 -12.62 -8.48
N VAL A 78 -10.70 -13.12 -9.38
CA VAL A 78 -10.79 -12.68 -10.78
C VAL A 78 -11.27 -11.22 -10.88
N ASP A 79 -12.23 -10.83 -10.05
CA ASP A 79 -12.70 -9.44 -9.99
C ASP A 79 -11.62 -8.51 -9.44
N ALA A 80 -10.80 -9.00 -8.50
CA ALA A 80 -9.66 -8.25 -7.99
C ALA A 80 -8.52 -8.12 -9.01
N ILE A 81 -8.26 -9.15 -9.83
CA ILE A 81 -7.33 -9.04 -10.96
C ILE A 81 -7.86 -8.02 -11.96
N ARG A 82 -9.15 -8.09 -12.33
CA ARG A 82 -9.78 -7.12 -13.24
C ARG A 82 -9.75 -5.70 -12.70
N ALA A 83 -10.07 -5.49 -11.43
CA ALA A 83 -9.94 -4.19 -10.79
C ALA A 83 -8.48 -3.73 -10.74
N GLY A 84 -7.55 -4.65 -10.51
CA GLY A 84 -6.11 -4.40 -10.59
C GLY A 84 -5.64 -3.98 -11.98
N LEU A 85 -6.25 -4.48 -13.06
CA LEU A 85 -5.99 -4.03 -14.42
C LEU A 85 -6.43 -2.59 -14.66
N ILE A 86 -7.41 -2.09 -13.90
CA ILE A 86 -7.93 -0.72 -14.02
C ILE A 86 -7.08 0.25 -13.17
N ILE A 87 -6.86 -0.07 -11.90
CA ILE A 87 -6.25 0.88 -10.94
C ILE A 87 -4.71 0.88 -10.97
N ARG A 88 -4.09 0.10 -11.88
CA ARG A 88 -2.64 0.07 -12.08
C ARG A 88 -2.06 1.31 -12.76
N TYR A 89 -2.90 2.11 -13.39
CA TYR A 89 -2.57 3.39 -13.98
C TYR A 89 -2.82 4.50 -12.97
N GLU A 90 -2.09 5.61 -13.07
CA GLU A 90 -2.33 6.76 -12.21
C GLU A 90 -3.79 7.23 -12.29
N ASP A 91 -4.38 7.48 -11.11
CA ASP A 91 -5.71 8.07 -10.96
C ASP A 91 -5.64 9.37 -10.13
N GLU A 92 -6.58 10.27 -10.39
CA GLU A 92 -6.80 11.55 -9.69
C GLU A 92 -7.94 11.48 -8.66
N GLY A 93 -8.60 10.32 -8.54
CA GLY A 93 -9.69 10.08 -7.60
C GLY A 93 -9.32 10.36 -6.13
N PRO A 94 -10.34 10.54 -5.26
CA PRO A 94 -10.09 10.64 -3.83
C PRO A 94 -9.69 9.26 -3.30
N TRP A 95 -8.40 9.10 -2.94
CA TRP A 95 -7.84 7.87 -2.34
C TRP A 95 -7.53 8.06 -0.85
N THR A 96 -8.53 8.53 -0.09
CA THR A 96 -8.38 8.87 1.33
C THR A 96 -8.46 7.64 2.22
N ILE A 97 -7.68 7.66 3.30
CA ILE A 97 -7.73 6.70 4.39
C ILE A 97 -8.84 7.13 5.35
N GLU A 98 -9.82 6.26 5.60
CA GLU A 98 -11.00 6.59 6.40
C GLU A 98 -10.86 6.21 7.87
N SER A 99 -10.01 5.24 8.17
CA SER A 99 -9.78 4.72 9.52
C SER A 99 -8.39 4.08 9.64
N GLY A 100 -7.94 3.88 10.88
CA GLY A 100 -6.54 3.61 11.17
C GLY A 100 -5.75 4.92 11.29
N MET A 101 -4.56 4.89 11.90
CA MET A 101 -3.69 6.06 12.06
C MET A 101 -4.14 7.10 13.11
N ASP A 102 -5.05 6.72 14.02
CA ASP A 102 -5.52 7.61 15.10
C ASP A 102 -4.49 7.83 16.22
N GLN A 103 -3.34 7.15 16.14
CA GLN A 103 -2.25 7.24 17.11
C GLN A 103 -1.08 8.05 16.53
N PRO A 104 -0.42 8.90 17.34
CA PRO A 104 0.80 9.59 16.91
C PRO A 104 1.88 8.59 16.48
N ALA A 105 2.53 8.88 15.35
CA ALA A 105 3.65 8.13 14.83
C ALA A 105 4.59 9.06 14.03
N GLU A 106 5.86 8.72 13.96
CA GLU A 106 6.90 9.59 13.37
C GLU A 106 6.81 9.63 11.85
N GLN A 107 6.57 8.47 11.23
CA GLN A 107 6.54 8.33 9.77
C GLN A 107 5.12 8.16 9.24
N PHE A 108 4.87 8.54 8.00
CA PHE A 108 3.70 8.09 7.24
C PHE A 108 4.12 7.10 6.16
N ASN A 109 3.80 5.82 6.36
CA ASN A 109 4.20 4.74 5.46
C ASN A 109 2.97 4.03 4.87
N LEU A 110 3.14 3.54 3.64
CA LEU A 110 2.12 2.79 2.93
C LEU A 110 2.76 1.50 2.41
N ILE A 111 2.20 0.35 2.77
CA ILE A 111 2.64 -0.96 2.31
C ILE A 111 1.46 -1.62 1.62
N GLY A 112 1.70 -2.22 0.45
CA GLY A 112 0.67 -3.02 -0.18
C GLY A 112 1.24 -4.24 -0.89
N TYR A 113 0.46 -5.32 -0.85
CA TYR A 113 0.78 -6.59 -1.51
C TYR A 113 -0.22 -6.88 -2.62
N SER A 114 0.25 -7.29 -3.80
CA SER A 114 -0.60 -7.62 -4.96
C SER A 114 -1.57 -6.46 -5.25
N TYR A 115 -2.88 -6.70 -5.30
CA TYR A 115 -3.91 -5.67 -5.42
C TYR A 115 -3.75 -4.52 -4.40
N GLY A 116 -3.44 -4.82 -3.13
CA GLY A 116 -3.21 -3.80 -2.10
C GLY A 116 -2.03 -2.88 -2.39
N SER A 117 -1.05 -3.32 -3.19
CA SER A 117 0.05 -2.44 -3.64
C SER A 117 -0.43 -1.30 -4.53
N LEU A 118 -1.49 -1.54 -5.33
CA LEU A 118 -2.08 -0.49 -6.15
C LEU A 118 -2.87 0.49 -5.28
N LEU A 119 -3.58 0.00 -4.25
CA LEU A 119 -4.22 0.88 -3.27
C LEU A 119 -3.20 1.78 -2.58
N ALA A 120 -2.09 1.20 -2.11
CA ALA A 120 -0.99 1.95 -1.50
C ALA A 120 -0.39 2.99 -2.46
N ALA A 121 -0.19 2.63 -3.73
CA ALA A 121 0.32 3.53 -4.77
C ALA A 121 -0.61 4.72 -5.03
N GLN A 122 -1.91 4.46 -5.20
CA GLN A 122 -2.89 5.50 -5.44
C GLN A 122 -3.08 6.43 -4.22
N THR A 123 -3.12 5.85 -3.03
CA THR A 123 -3.16 6.62 -1.78
C THR A 123 -1.89 7.47 -1.62
N ALA A 124 -0.70 6.94 -1.94
CA ALA A 124 0.53 7.73 -1.93
C ALA A 124 0.47 8.89 -2.92
N ASN A 125 0.01 8.63 -4.14
CA ASN A 125 -0.19 9.65 -5.18
C ASN A 125 -1.08 10.78 -4.66
N PHE A 126 -2.27 10.43 -4.18
CA PHE A 126 -3.26 11.37 -3.68
C PHE A 126 -2.71 12.25 -2.55
N TYR A 127 -2.15 11.66 -1.48
CA TYR A 127 -1.63 12.45 -0.36
C TYR A 127 -0.41 13.29 -0.75
N SER A 128 0.47 12.77 -1.62
CA SER A 128 1.64 13.51 -2.10
C SER A 128 1.26 14.77 -2.88
N LYS A 129 0.24 14.69 -3.75
CA LYS A 129 -0.31 15.84 -4.50
C LYS A 129 -1.00 16.86 -3.61
N LYS A 130 -1.55 16.43 -2.46
CA LYS A 130 -2.12 17.32 -1.43
C LYS A 130 -1.08 17.96 -0.53
N GLY A 131 0.21 17.72 -0.77
CA GLY A 131 1.30 18.33 0.00
C GLY A 131 1.75 17.50 1.21
N PHE A 132 1.13 16.36 1.49
CA PHE A 132 1.54 15.50 2.59
C PHE A 132 2.75 14.66 2.22
N LYS A 133 3.70 14.56 3.14
CA LYS A 133 4.87 13.69 2.98
C LYS A 133 4.49 12.24 3.27
N VAL A 134 4.69 11.36 2.31
CA VAL A 134 4.70 9.90 2.48
C VAL A 134 6.16 9.49 2.64
N ASP A 135 6.57 9.07 3.82
CA ASP A 135 7.97 8.74 4.11
C ASP A 135 8.42 7.49 3.33
N ASN A 136 7.61 6.43 3.35
CA ASN A 136 7.90 5.20 2.62
C ASN A 136 6.66 4.64 1.91
N LEU A 137 6.82 4.23 0.66
CA LEU A 137 5.88 3.43 -0.11
C LEU A 137 6.51 2.08 -0.44
N VAL A 138 5.86 0.98 -0.06
CA VAL A 138 6.33 -0.38 -0.33
C VAL A 138 5.33 -1.12 -1.21
N LEU A 139 5.81 -1.59 -2.37
CA LEU A 139 5.02 -2.26 -3.39
C LEU A 139 5.50 -3.71 -3.53
N ILE A 140 4.73 -4.67 -3.02
CA ILE A 140 5.10 -6.10 -3.00
C ILE A 140 4.29 -6.85 -4.06
N GLY A 141 4.95 -7.56 -4.97
CA GLY A 141 4.29 -8.27 -6.08
C GLY A 141 3.33 -7.36 -6.85
N SER A 142 3.78 -6.14 -7.17
CA SER A 142 2.88 -5.10 -7.66
C SER A 142 2.69 -5.15 -9.18
N PRO A 143 1.45 -5.21 -9.70
CA PRO A 143 1.20 -5.10 -11.13
C PRO A 143 1.11 -3.63 -11.58
N ILE A 144 1.72 -2.69 -10.85
CA ILE A 144 1.70 -1.27 -11.19
C ILE A 144 2.31 -1.03 -12.59
N GLU A 145 1.74 -0.08 -13.33
CA GLU A 145 2.26 0.35 -14.62
C GLU A 145 3.57 1.16 -14.47
N LYS A 146 4.44 1.10 -15.49
CA LYS A 146 5.78 1.67 -15.53
C LYS A 146 5.78 3.20 -15.38
N GLU A 147 4.97 3.92 -16.15
CA GLU A 147 4.85 5.37 -16.06
C GLU A 147 4.30 5.81 -14.69
N PHE A 148 3.32 5.08 -14.14
CA PHE A 148 2.83 5.39 -12.80
C PHE A 148 3.91 5.17 -11.73
N LEU A 149 4.61 4.04 -11.78
CA LEU A 149 5.75 3.76 -10.89
C LEU A 149 6.85 4.83 -11.00
N PHE A 150 7.15 5.26 -12.22
CA PHE A 150 8.12 6.32 -12.48
C PHE A 150 7.71 7.63 -11.78
N LYS A 151 6.44 8.04 -11.91
CA LYS A 151 5.92 9.25 -11.24
C LYS A 151 6.00 9.16 -9.72
N LEU A 152 5.62 8.02 -9.14
CA LEU A 152 5.71 7.81 -7.69
C LEU A 152 7.14 7.96 -7.16
N ARG A 153 8.14 7.51 -7.93
CA ARG A 153 9.56 7.68 -7.59
C ARG A 153 10.06 9.11 -7.78
N ALA A 154 9.43 9.88 -8.66
CA ALA A 154 9.82 11.26 -8.97
C ALA A 154 9.16 12.30 -8.06
N TYR A 155 8.06 11.96 -7.36
CA TYR A 155 7.37 12.92 -6.50
C TYR A 155 8.19 13.27 -5.26
N ARG A 156 8.53 14.55 -5.10
CA ARG A 156 9.28 15.09 -3.95
C ARG A 156 8.67 14.79 -2.57
N ASN A 157 7.34 14.61 -2.52
CA ASN A 157 6.60 14.35 -1.30
C ASN A 157 6.50 12.85 -0.99
N ILE A 158 7.03 11.98 -1.85
CA ILE A 158 7.20 10.56 -1.59
C ILE A 158 8.68 10.32 -1.34
N GLY A 159 9.04 9.94 -0.12
CA GLY A 159 10.43 9.78 0.31
C GLY A 159 11.12 8.62 -0.41
N LYS A 160 10.78 7.38 -0.01
CA LYS A 160 11.35 6.17 -0.62
C LYS A 160 10.28 5.24 -1.15
N VAL A 161 10.42 4.83 -2.41
CA VAL A 161 9.60 3.78 -3.03
C VAL A 161 10.40 2.48 -3.09
N THR A 162 10.01 1.50 -2.28
CA THR A 162 10.62 0.17 -2.24
C THR A 162 9.76 -0.81 -3.02
N VAL A 163 10.31 -1.41 -4.07
CA VAL A 163 9.67 -2.48 -4.84
C VAL A 163 10.21 -3.83 -4.38
N VAL A 164 9.30 -4.77 -4.10
CA VAL A 164 9.60 -6.16 -3.77
C VAL A 164 8.91 -7.04 -4.80
N ASP A 165 9.58 -7.25 -5.93
CA ASP A 165 9.17 -8.27 -6.89
C ASP A 165 9.45 -9.67 -6.33
N LEU A 166 8.66 -10.66 -6.77
CA LEU A 166 8.73 -12.05 -6.27
C LEU A 166 9.17 -13.02 -7.38
N ARG A 167 9.92 -12.52 -8.36
CA ARG A 167 10.31 -13.29 -9.55
C ARG A 167 11.17 -14.50 -9.19
N GLU A 168 12.00 -14.38 -8.16
CA GLU A 168 12.79 -15.48 -7.59
C GLU A 168 11.93 -16.61 -7.02
N HIS A 169 10.65 -16.35 -6.74
CA HIS A 169 9.67 -17.32 -6.29
C HIS A 169 8.74 -17.80 -7.42
N GLY A 170 8.97 -17.36 -8.66
CA GLY A 170 8.20 -17.72 -9.84
C GLY A 170 6.98 -16.84 -10.10
N ASP A 171 6.91 -15.63 -9.51
CA ASP A 171 5.83 -14.69 -9.76
C ASP A 171 5.94 -14.08 -11.17
N PRO A 172 4.92 -14.21 -12.04
CA PRO A 172 4.89 -13.52 -13.32
C PRO A 172 4.62 -12.01 -13.18
N ILE A 173 4.12 -11.55 -12.03
CA ILE A 173 3.84 -10.13 -11.77
C ILE A 173 5.08 -9.44 -11.23
N TYR A 174 5.37 -8.27 -11.80
CA TYR A 174 6.44 -7.39 -11.32
C TYR A 174 6.10 -5.91 -11.58
N ALA A 175 6.69 -5.02 -10.79
CA ALA A 175 6.38 -3.60 -10.88
C ALA A 175 6.91 -2.98 -12.18
N GLY A 176 6.05 -2.24 -12.88
CA GLY A 176 6.36 -1.66 -14.18
C GLY A 176 6.19 -2.63 -15.36
N MET A 177 5.56 -3.78 -15.14
CA MET A 177 5.30 -4.75 -16.22
C MET A 177 4.31 -4.21 -17.26
N PRO A 178 4.43 -4.56 -18.55
CA PRO A 178 3.41 -4.26 -19.55
C PRO A 178 2.06 -4.93 -19.27
N LEU A 179 0.96 -4.36 -19.81
CA LEU A 179 -0.38 -4.96 -19.72
C LEU A 179 -0.45 -6.32 -20.44
N THR A 180 0.26 -6.47 -21.55
CA THR A 180 0.35 -7.71 -22.32
C THR A 180 0.98 -8.83 -21.51
N GLU A 181 2.09 -8.55 -20.81
CA GLU A 181 2.74 -9.53 -19.92
C GLU A 181 1.86 -9.89 -18.73
N LEU A 182 1.17 -8.92 -18.14
CA LEU A 182 0.24 -9.19 -17.04
C LEU A 182 -0.88 -10.13 -17.49
N THR A 183 -1.45 -9.87 -18.67
CA THR A 183 -2.51 -10.70 -19.25
C THR A 183 -2.01 -12.12 -19.58
N ALA A 184 -0.79 -12.24 -20.11
CA ALA A 184 -0.16 -13.53 -20.36
C ALA A 184 0.15 -14.32 -19.07
N GLY A 185 0.37 -13.63 -17.95
CA GLY A 185 0.58 -14.24 -16.63
C GLY A 185 -0.68 -14.79 -15.97
N VAL A 186 -1.88 -14.35 -16.38
CA VAL A 186 -3.17 -14.71 -15.73
C VAL A 186 -3.39 -16.22 -15.59
N PRO A 187 -3.16 -17.08 -16.62
CA PRO A 187 -3.33 -18.52 -16.47
C PRO A 187 -2.45 -19.12 -15.38
N LYS A 188 -1.17 -18.71 -15.33
CA LYS A 188 -0.23 -19.18 -14.28
C LYS A 188 -0.69 -18.75 -12.90
N LEU A 189 -1.14 -17.50 -12.75
CA LEU A 189 -1.69 -17.00 -11.48
C LEU A 189 -2.87 -17.85 -11.01
N ALA A 190 -3.80 -18.19 -11.91
CA ALA A 190 -4.93 -19.05 -11.58
C ALA A 190 -4.49 -20.45 -11.14
N THR A 191 -3.50 -21.05 -11.82
CA THR A 191 -2.93 -22.35 -11.44
C THR A 191 -2.25 -22.32 -10.07
N ASP A 192 -1.35 -21.35 -9.83
CA ASP A 192 -0.63 -21.21 -8.56
C ASP A 192 -1.58 -20.94 -7.39
N MET A 193 -2.65 -20.18 -7.65
CA MET A 193 -3.71 -19.91 -6.69
C MET A 193 -4.41 -21.20 -6.25
N LEU A 194 -4.86 -22.00 -7.23
CA LEU A 194 -5.56 -23.26 -6.96
C LEU A 194 -4.65 -24.31 -6.29
N ALA A 195 -3.35 -24.30 -6.61
CA ALA A 195 -2.39 -25.20 -6.01
C ALA A 195 -2.18 -24.96 -4.50
N ASN A 196 -2.42 -23.72 -4.02
CA ASN A 196 -2.32 -23.32 -2.62
C ASN A 196 -0.97 -23.67 -1.93
N LYS A 197 0.14 -23.57 -2.67
CA LYS A 197 1.49 -23.97 -2.18
C LYS A 197 2.34 -22.82 -1.64
N GLY A 198 1.84 -21.59 -1.68
CA GLY A 198 2.65 -20.40 -1.36
C GLY A 198 3.84 -20.23 -2.31
N GLU A 199 3.58 -20.27 -3.61
CA GLU A 199 4.58 -20.08 -4.66
C GLU A 199 4.18 -18.91 -5.56
N GLY A 200 5.13 -18.43 -6.35
CA GLY A 200 4.93 -17.34 -7.29
C GLY A 200 4.33 -16.11 -6.63
N HIS A 201 3.24 -15.61 -7.21
CA HIS A 201 2.56 -14.42 -6.71
C HIS A 201 2.05 -14.57 -5.29
N PHE A 202 1.72 -15.79 -4.86
CA PHE A 202 1.11 -16.09 -3.56
C PHE A 202 2.14 -16.43 -2.47
N TYR A 203 3.44 -16.20 -2.72
CA TYR A 203 4.54 -16.57 -1.84
C TYR A 203 4.37 -16.12 -0.38
N TYR A 204 3.81 -14.93 -0.18
CA TYR A 204 3.50 -14.38 1.15
C TYR A 204 2.02 -14.49 1.54
N GLY A 205 1.14 -14.81 0.58
CA GLY A 205 -0.32 -14.80 0.73
C GLY A 205 -0.95 -16.14 1.10
N HIS A 206 -0.34 -17.27 0.72
CA HIS A 206 -0.79 -18.58 1.21
C HIS A 206 0.00 -18.99 2.45
N VAL A 207 -0.74 -19.41 3.48
CA VAL A 207 -0.15 -19.83 4.76
C VAL A 207 0.33 -21.28 4.63
N VAL A 208 1.64 -21.45 4.72
CA VAL A 208 2.37 -22.72 4.63
C VAL A 208 3.34 -22.82 5.82
N SER A 209 3.97 -23.98 5.98
CA SER A 209 4.80 -24.28 7.16
C SER A 209 5.96 -23.32 7.39
N ASP A 210 6.54 -22.75 6.32
CA ASP A 210 7.66 -21.80 6.41
C ASP A 210 7.23 -20.32 6.32
N SER A 211 5.93 -20.02 6.29
CA SER A 211 5.40 -18.65 6.18
C SER A 211 5.95 -17.70 7.25
N GLN A 212 6.09 -18.16 8.50
CA GLN A 212 6.60 -17.33 9.58
C GLN A 212 8.01 -16.80 9.30
N ARG A 213 8.88 -17.64 8.75
CA ARG A 213 10.23 -17.25 8.35
C ARG A 213 10.17 -16.23 7.22
N ARG A 214 9.38 -16.51 6.17
CA ARG A 214 9.20 -15.62 5.01
C ARG A 214 8.74 -14.22 5.43
N TRP A 215 7.73 -14.14 6.29
CA TRP A 215 7.22 -12.86 6.78
C TRP A 215 8.23 -12.12 7.66
N THR A 216 9.04 -12.84 8.43
CA THR A 216 10.13 -12.24 9.21
C THR A 216 11.22 -11.68 8.31
N ASP A 217 11.61 -12.41 7.26
CA ASP A 217 12.60 -11.96 6.27
C ASP A 217 12.10 -10.73 5.50
N LEU A 218 10.83 -10.73 5.09
CA LEU A 218 10.17 -9.57 4.48
C LEU A 218 10.16 -8.37 5.43
N ALA A 219 9.77 -8.58 6.69
CA ALA A 219 9.72 -7.53 7.71
C ALA A 219 11.08 -6.89 7.94
N LYS A 220 12.14 -7.70 8.03
CA LYS A 220 13.51 -7.22 8.13
C LYS A 220 13.92 -6.42 6.89
N LYS A 221 13.64 -6.93 5.69
CA LYS A 221 13.97 -6.24 4.42
C LYS A 221 13.35 -4.85 4.35
N ILE A 222 12.08 -4.70 4.74
CA ILE A 222 11.40 -3.39 4.69
C ILE A 222 11.83 -2.48 5.87
N TYR A 223 12.12 -3.03 7.05
CA TYR A 223 12.69 -2.27 8.15
C TYR A 223 14.07 -1.69 7.79
N ASP A 224 14.94 -2.51 7.20
CA ASP A 224 16.26 -2.10 6.72
C ASP A 224 16.14 -1.06 5.60
N ALA A 225 15.03 -1.05 4.85
CA ALA A 225 14.73 -0.02 3.88
C ALA A 225 14.31 1.34 4.50
N GLY A 226 14.03 1.41 5.81
CA GLY A 226 13.81 2.66 6.54
C GLY A 226 12.46 2.78 7.26
N LEU A 227 11.62 1.74 7.22
CA LEU A 227 10.32 1.74 7.88
C LEU A 227 10.48 1.57 9.41
N ARG A 228 9.65 2.28 10.18
CA ARG A 228 9.64 2.29 11.65
C ARG A 228 8.21 2.29 12.21
#